data_AF-A0AA35U2S0-F1
#
_entry.id   AF-A0AA35U2S0-F1
#
_cell.length_a   1.000
_cell.length_b   1.000
_cell.length_c   1.000
_cell.angle_alpha   90.00
_cell.angle_beta   90.00
_cell.angle_gamma   90.00
#
_symmetry.space_group_name_H-M   'P 1'
#
loop_
_entity.id
_entity.type
_entity.pdbx_description
1 polymer ?
#
loop_
_entity_poly.entity_id
_entity_poly.type
_entity_poly.pdbx_seq_one_letter_code
_entity_poly.pdbx_strand_id
1 'polypeptide(L)'
;MQGYPHGHPDCANYDEDIQHLKEKVDAGADFIITQLFFEASTFIKFYHDCRRIGITVPIMPGILPIQGYRSLHNLTKLSKLEVPRNIMDAILPIKDDDAAIQKFGISFAVNMCKELLNSGLVNGLHFYTLNREVATISILTELGMWCDDPLSLKTLPWKAPASHKRCTEDVRPIFWAQRPKSYIHSWRVQ
;
A
#
# COMPACT_ATOMS: atom_id res chain seq x y z
N MET A 1 1.80 11.22 -6.37
CA MET A 1 2.27 12.16 -5.31
C MET A 1 1.96 11.60 -3.93
N GLN A 2 2.62 12.05 -2.87
CA GLN A 2 2.28 11.67 -1.49
C GLN A 2 1.27 12.66 -0.87
N GLY A 3 0.33 12.16 -0.08
CA GLY A 3 -0.61 12.97 0.72
C GLY A 3 -0.56 12.57 2.19
N TYR A 4 -0.88 13.48 3.11
CA TYR A 4 -0.73 13.26 4.55
C TYR A 4 -2.10 13.41 5.24
N PRO A 5 -2.80 12.31 5.60
CA PRO A 5 -4.14 12.39 6.19
C PRO A 5 -4.21 13.17 7.51
N HIS A 6 -3.09 13.26 8.25
CA HIS A 6 -2.96 14.03 9.48
C HIS A 6 -2.30 15.41 9.27
N GLY A 7 -1.99 15.77 8.02
CA GLY A 7 -1.17 16.93 7.66
C GLY A 7 0.33 16.66 7.70
N HIS A 8 1.08 17.27 6.78
CA HIS A 8 2.54 17.20 6.78
C HIS A 8 3.12 17.92 8.00
N PRO A 9 4.06 17.32 8.74
CA PRO A 9 4.57 17.87 10.00
C PRO A 9 5.34 19.18 9.86
N ASP A 10 5.83 19.48 8.65
CA ASP A 10 6.57 20.71 8.36
C ASP A 10 5.68 21.80 7.71
N CYS A 11 4.38 21.54 7.51
CA CYS A 11 3.42 22.57 7.10
C CYS A 11 2.87 23.29 8.34
N ALA A 12 2.51 24.57 8.21
CA ALA A 12 2.02 25.34 9.36
C ALA A 12 0.65 24.85 9.85
N ASN A 13 -0.20 24.36 8.93
CA ASN A 13 -1.48 23.76 9.25
C ASN A 13 -1.95 22.79 8.15
N TYR A 14 -2.99 22.02 8.46
CA TYR A 14 -3.57 21.01 7.58
C TYR A 14 -4.17 21.59 6.29
N ASP A 15 -4.83 22.75 6.36
CA ASP A 15 -5.47 23.35 5.18
C ASP A 15 -4.43 23.81 4.16
N GLU A 16 -3.31 24.36 4.63
CA GLU A 16 -2.17 24.73 3.80
C GLU A 16 -1.51 23.49 3.14
N ASP A 17 -1.35 22.39 3.88
CA ASP A 17 -0.82 21.14 3.32
C ASP A 17 -1.70 20.60 2.18
N ILE A 18 -3.02 20.65 2.35
CA ILE A 18 -3.98 20.27 1.32
C ILE A 18 -3.90 21.20 0.10
N GLN A 19 -3.69 22.50 0.30
CA GLN A 19 -3.53 23.45 -0.80
C GLN A 19 -2.25 23.18 -1.60
N HIS A 20 -1.13 22.92 -0.93
CA HIS A 20 0.10 22.50 -1.60
C HIS A 20 -0.05 21.17 -2.32
N LEU A 21 -0.81 20.23 -1.75
CA LEU A 21 -1.13 18.97 -2.43
C LEU A 21 -1.93 19.23 -3.72
N LYS A 22 -2.87 20.18 -3.71
CA LYS A 22 -3.61 20.60 -4.90
C LYS A 22 -2.69 21.10 -5.99
N GLU A 23 -1.79 22.02 -5.67
CA GLU A 23 -0.83 22.59 -6.63
C GLU A 23 0.04 21.50 -7.28
N LYS A 24 0.47 20.52 -6.49
CA LYS A 24 1.22 19.36 -6.96
C LYS A 24 0.39 18.46 -7.90
N VAL A 25 -0.91 18.33 -7.64
CA VAL A 25 -1.83 17.59 -8.51
C VAL A 25 -2.06 18.37 -9.82
N ASP A 26 -2.33 19.67 -9.72
CA ASP A 26 -2.57 20.56 -10.86
C ASP A 26 -1.33 20.67 -11.77
N ALA A 27 -0.13 20.45 -11.21
CA ALA A 27 1.12 20.33 -11.96
C ALA A 27 1.27 19.00 -12.76
N GLY A 28 0.30 18.08 -12.68
CA GLY A 28 0.22 16.88 -13.52
C GLY A 28 0.41 15.55 -12.80
N ALA A 29 0.10 15.44 -11.49
CA ALA A 29 0.17 14.14 -10.80
C ALA A 29 -1.06 13.28 -11.10
N ASP A 30 -0.87 12.03 -11.51
CA ASP A 30 -1.98 11.14 -11.90
C ASP A 30 -2.76 10.53 -10.72
N PHE A 31 -2.13 10.40 -9.55
CA PHE A 31 -2.75 9.82 -8.36
C PHE A 31 -1.98 10.21 -7.08
N ILE A 32 -2.64 9.99 -5.94
CA ILE A 32 -2.09 10.21 -4.60
C ILE A 32 -1.98 8.88 -3.87
N ILE A 33 -0.86 8.64 -3.18
CA ILE A 33 -0.73 7.59 -2.15
C ILE A 33 -0.61 8.30 -0.81
N THR A 34 -1.39 7.88 0.18
CA THR A 34 -1.34 8.53 1.49
C THR A 34 -0.21 7.97 2.35
N GLN A 35 0.28 8.80 3.25
CA GLN A 35 0.98 8.34 4.45
C GLN A 35 0.07 7.41 5.25
N LEU A 36 0.68 6.54 6.05
CA LEU A 36 -0.03 5.62 6.93
C LEU A 36 -0.93 6.34 7.94
N PHE A 37 -1.98 5.64 8.37
CA PHE A 37 -2.94 6.06 9.38
C PHE A 37 -3.44 4.81 10.12
N PHE A 38 -4.07 5.04 11.28
CA PHE A 38 -4.56 3.95 12.13
C PHE A 38 -6.10 3.86 12.17
N GLU A 39 -6.81 4.85 11.64
CA GLU A 39 -8.28 4.85 11.64
C GLU A 39 -8.81 5.14 10.23
N ALA A 40 -9.80 4.37 9.77
CA ALA A 40 -10.41 4.57 8.46
C ALA A 40 -11.07 5.96 8.33
N SER A 41 -11.64 6.47 9.43
CA SER A 41 -12.22 7.80 9.55
C SER A 41 -11.26 8.92 9.15
N THR A 42 -9.97 8.81 9.51
CA THR A 42 -8.93 9.77 9.14
C THR A 42 -8.80 9.88 7.62
N PHE A 43 -8.71 8.73 6.94
CA PHE A 43 -8.61 8.69 5.49
C PHE A 43 -9.88 9.21 4.82
N ILE A 44 -11.06 8.80 5.30
CA ILE A 44 -12.36 9.22 4.75
C ILE A 44 -12.50 10.75 4.85
N LYS A 45 -12.13 11.34 5.99
CA LYS A 45 -12.10 12.80 6.16
C LYS A 45 -11.15 13.45 5.14
N PHE A 46 -9.92 12.96 5.05
CA PHE A 46 -8.92 13.46 4.11
C PHE A 46 -9.39 13.38 2.66
N TYR A 47 -10.04 12.29 2.28
CA TYR A 47 -10.65 12.11 0.96
C TYR A 47 -11.68 13.21 0.68
N HIS A 48 -12.62 13.46 1.61
CA HIS A 48 -13.63 14.50 1.43
C HIS A 48 -13.03 15.91 1.38
N ASP A 49 -12.02 16.20 2.21
CA ASP A 49 -11.31 17.48 2.18
C ASP A 49 -10.62 17.70 0.83
N CYS A 50 -9.95 16.68 0.29
CA CYS A 50 -9.35 16.73 -1.05
C CYS A 50 -10.41 16.99 -2.13
N ARG A 51 -11.58 16.32 -2.06
CA ARG A 51 -12.66 16.54 -3.02
C ARG A 51 -13.25 17.95 -2.93
N ARG A 52 -13.38 18.50 -1.72
CA ARG A 52 -13.91 19.86 -1.47
C ARG A 52 -13.09 20.96 -2.14
N ILE A 53 -11.77 20.77 -2.28
CA ILE A 53 -10.87 21.72 -2.95
C ILE A 53 -10.60 21.36 -4.43
N GLY A 54 -11.34 20.40 -4.97
CA GLY A 54 -11.31 20.04 -6.39
C GLY A 54 -10.16 19.13 -6.81
N ILE A 55 -9.50 18.41 -5.89
CA ILE A 55 -8.61 17.31 -6.27
C ILE A 55 -9.50 16.15 -6.74
N THR A 56 -9.35 15.71 -7.99
CA THR A 56 -10.20 14.67 -8.61
C THR A 56 -9.46 13.36 -8.91
N VAL A 57 -8.13 13.37 -8.85
CA VAL A 57 -7.31 12.17 -9.10
C VAL A 57 -7.60 11.07 -8.06
N PRO A 58 -7.33 9.79 -8.39
CA PRO A 58 -7.45 8.69 -7.44
C PRO A 58 -6.56 8.88 -6.21
N ILE A 59 -7.08 8.51 -5.03
CA ILE A 59 -6.36 8.58 -3.76
C ILE A 59 -6.31 7.17 -3.17
N MET A 60 -5.11 6.60 -3.05
CA MET A 60 -4.88 5.26 -2.52
C MET A 60 -4.49 5.32 -1.04
N PRO A 61 -5.21 4.62 -0.15
CA PRO A 61 -4.88 4.54 1.26
C PRO A 61 -3.60 3.73 1.48
N GLY A 62 -2.64 4.31 2.18
CA GLY A 62 -1.42 3.63 2.64
C GLY A 62 -1.67 2.85 3.94
N ILE A 63 -1.60 1.53 3.89
CA ILE A 63 -1.86 0.61 5.00
C ILE A 63 -0.55 0.00 5.48
N LEU A 64 -0.27 0.12 6.77
CA LEU A 64 0.85 -0.57 7.41
C LEU A 64 0.35 -1.67 8.34
N PRO A 65 0.62 -2.95 8.04
CA PRO A 65 0.40 -4.04 8.98
C PRO A 65 1.32 -3.91 10.19
N ILE A 66 0.76 -3.98 11.39
CA ILE A 66 1.54 -4.03 12.63
C ILE A 66 2.15 -5.43 12.77
N GLN A 67 3.47 -5.52 12.96
CA GLN A 67 4.19 -6.79 12.94
C GLN A 67 5.11 -7.00 14.16
N GLY A 68 5.11 -6.08 15.12
CA GLY A 68 5.95 -6.13 16.32
C GLY A 68 6.02 -4.79 17.03
N TYR A 69 6.24 -4.82 18.34
CA TYR A 69 6.20 -3.62 19.19
C TYR A 69 7.31 -2.62 18.83
N ARG A 70 8.54 -3.11 18.66
CA ARG A 70 9.69 -2.27 18.30
C ARG A 70 9.54 -1.62 16.92
N SER A 71 9.01 -2.37 15.94
CA SER A 71 8.75 -1.85 14.59
C SER A 71 7.72 -0.73 14.62
N LEU A 72 6.62 -0.92 15.37
CA LEU A 72 5.60 0.11 15.55
C LEU A 72 6.18 1.37 16.19
N HIS A 73 6.93 1.24 17.28
CA HIS A 73 7.54 2.37 17.98
C HIS A 73 8.61 3.11 17.14
N ASN A 74 9.38 2.40 16.32
CA ASN A 74 10.36 3.04 15.44
C ASN A 74 9.67 3.81 14.31
N LEU A 75 8.62 3.23 13.75
CA LEU A 75 7.89 3.84 12.65
C LEU A 75 7.16 5.11 13.11
N THR A 76 6.55 5.11 14.29
CA THR A 76 5.83 6.29 14.81
C THR A 76 6.76 7.47 15.04
N LYS A 77 8.01 7.22 15.46
CA LYS A 77 9.05 8.23 15.52
C LYS A 77 9.40 8.82 14.16
N LEU A 78 9.48 7.98 13.13
CA LEU A 78 9.80 8.42 11.77
C LEU A 78 8.64 9.17 11.11
N SER A 79 7.41 8.71 11.32
CA SER A 79 6.22 9.31 10.72
C SER A 79 5.69 10.50 11.51
N LYS A 80 6.24 10.78 12.71
CA LYS A 80 5.72 11.78 13.66
C LYS A 80 4.20 11.58 13.93
N LEU A 81 3.73 10.33 13.90
CA LEU A 81 2.34 9.97 14.16
C LEU A 81 2.23 9.36 15.55
N GLU A 82 1.16 9.70 16.26
CA GLU A 82 0.83 9.06 17.52
C GLU A 82 0.03 7.78 17.26
N VAL A 83 0.36 6.71 18.00
CA VAL A 83 -0.45 5.49 17.98
C VAL A 83 -1.68 5.70 18.85
N PRO A 84 -2.89 5.44 18.33
CA PRO A 84 -4.11 5.45 19.13
C PRO A 84 -3.99 4.58 20.40
N ARG A 85 -4.57 5.08 21.51
CA ARG A 85 -4.46 4.42 22.82
C ARG A 85 -5.01 2.99 22.81
N ASN A 86 -6.14 2.77 22.13
CA ASN A 86 -6.74 1.44 21.97
C ASN A 86 -5.78 0.41 21.35
N ILE A 87 -4.93 0.82 20.39
CA ILE A 87 -3.91 -0.05 19.79
C ILE A 87 -2.80 -0.32 20.80
N MET A 88 -2.34 0.72 21.50
CA MET A 88 -1.30 0.56 22.53
C MET A 88 -1.75 -0.34 23.69
N ASP A 89 -2.97 -0.16 24.18
CA ASP A 89 -3.55 -0.95 25.26
C ASP A 89 -3.70 -2.43 24.88
N ALA A 90 -3.97 -2.72 23.60
CA ALA A 90 -4.02 -4.08 23.08
C ALA A 90 -2.64 -4.73 22.91
N ILE A 91 -1.62 -3.94 22.55
CA ILE A 91 -0.27 -4.45 22.26
C ILE A 91 0.60 -4.55 23.52
N LEU A 92 0.46 -3.63 24.49
CA LEU A 92 1.31 -3.58 25.68
C LEU A 92 1.36 -4.90 26.49
N PRO A 93 0.23 -5.62 26.69
CA PRO A 93 0.25 -6.91 27.39
C PRO A 93 1.01 -8.02 26.64
N ILE A 94 1.13 -7.90 25.31
CA ILE A 94 1.76 -8.88 24.42
C ILE A 94 3.05 -8.34 23.78
N LYS A 95 3.63 -7.27 24.33
CA LYS A 95 4.74 -6.52 23.72
C LYS A 95 5.99 -7.35 23.39
N ASP A 96 6.18 -8.47 24.11
CA ASP A 96 7.34 -9.37 24.00
C ASP A 96 7.01 -10.63 23.17
N ASP A 97 5.79 -10.74 22.62
CA ASP A 97 5.34 -11.82 21.73
C ASP A 97 5.02 -11.27 20.33
N ASP A 98 6.03 -11.25 19.46
CA ASP A 98 5.90 -10.75 18.08
C ASP A 98 4.85 -11.53 17.26
N ALA A 99 4.63 -12.82 17.56
CA ALA A 99 3.64 -13.62 16.85
C ALA A 99 2.21 -13.20 17.25
N ALA A 100 1.96 -12.98 18.54
CA ALA A 100 0.70 -12.44 19.03
C ALA A 100 0.44 -11.04 18.46
N ILE A 101 1.46 -10.17 18.42
CA ILE A 101 1.34 -8.82 17.84
C ILE A 101 1.04 -8.88 16.35
N GLN A 102 1.71 -9.75 15.60
CA GLN A 102 1.45 -9.93 14.17
C GLN A 102 0.00 -10.37 13.93
N LYS A 103 -0.51 -11.33 14.73
CA LYS A 103 -1.90 -11.76 14.63
C LYS A 103 -2.89 -10.63 14.91
N PHE A 104 -2.63 -9.84 15.96
CA PHE A 104 -3.41 -8.63 16.24
C PHE A 104 -3.36 -7.65 15.07
N GLY A 105 -2.17 -7.36 14.54
CA GLY A 105 -1.96 -6.42 13.45
C GLY A 105 -2.63 -6.83 12.14
N ILE A 106 -2.67 -8.14 11.83
CA ILE A 106 -3.43 -8.68 10.69
C ILE A 106 -4.92 -8.41 10.88
N SER A 107 -5.51 -8.85 12.00
CA SER A 107 -6.94 -8.64 12.29
C SER A 107 -7.33 -7.16 12.26
N PHE A 108 -6.50 -6.32 12.88
CA PHE A 108 -6.67 -4.87 12.89
C PHE A 108 -6.68 -4.29 11.46
N ALA A 109 -5.67 -4.63 10.66
CA ALA A 109 -5.57 -4.14 9.28
C ALA A 109 -6.71 -4.66 8.40
N VAL A 110 -7.14 -5.92 8.56
CA VAL A 110 -8.30 -6.48 7.83
C VAL A 110 -9.56 -5.68 8.11
N ASN A 111 -9.85 -5.37 9.39
CA ASN A 111 -11.04 -4.59 9.74
C ASN A 111 -10.99 -3.17 9.16
N MET A 112 -9.85 -2.48 9.30
CA MET A 112 -9.68 -1.15 8.70
C MET A 112 -9.81 -1.19 7.17
N CYS A 113 -9.23 -2.19 6.50
CA CYS A 113 -9.35 -2.34 5.05
C CYS A 113 -10.79 -2.61 4.63
N LYS A 114 -11.55 -3.43 5.37
CA LYS A 114 -12.98 -3.66 5.12
C LYS A 114 -13.78 -2.38 5.24
N GLU A 115 -13.55 -1.57 6.28
CA GLU A 115 -14.21 -0.27 6.43
C GLU A 115 -13.92 0.67 5.26
N LEU A 116 -12.65 0.74 4.82
CA LEU A 116 -12.25 1.56 3.68
C LEU A 116 -12.92 1.08 2.38
N LEU A 117 -12.88 -0.23 2.09
CA LEU A 117 -13.50 -0.79 0.89
C LEU A 117 -15.03 -0.60 0.91
N ASN A 118 -15.68 -0.83 2.05
CA ASN A 118 -17.13 -0.68 2.22
C ASN A 118 -17.58 0.78 2.13
N SER A 119 -16.69 1.76 2.33
CA SER A 119 -17.02 3.18 2.12
C SER A 119 -17.36 3.53 0.67
N GLY A 120 -16.95 2.69 -0.29
CA GLY A 120 -17.12 2.94 -1.73
C GLY A 120 -16.23 4.06 -2.29
N LEU A 121 -15.33 4.62 -1.48
CA LEU A 121 -14.45 5.73 -1.88
C LEU A 121 -13.14 5.26 -2.52
N VAL A 122 -12.73 4.01 -2.27
CA VAL A 122 -11.45 3.45 -2.72
C VAL A 122 -11.63 2.16 -3.50
N ASN A 123 -10.85 2.00 -4.56
CA ASN A 123 -10.87 0.80 -5.42
C ASN A 123 -9.58 -0.03 -5.29
N GLY A 124 -8.72 0.30 -4.34
CA GLY A 124 -7.44 -0.35 -4.13
C GLY A 124 -6.81 0.06 -2.81
N LEU A 125 -5.83 -0.73 -2.37
CA LEU A 125 -5.11 -0.55 -1.11
C LEU A 125 -3.60 -0.57 -1.39
N HIS A 126 -2.83 0.30 -0.75
CA HIS A 126 -1.37 0.33 -0.87
C HIS A 126 -0.73 -0.18 0.43
N PHE A 127 -0.06 -1.33 0.40
CA PHE A 127 0.55 -1.92 1.60
C PHE A 127 2.03 -1.58 1.76
N TYR A 128 2.40 -1.05 2.92
CA TYR A 128 3.80 -0.95 3.35
C TYR A 128 4.25 -2.30 3.92
N THR A 129 5.00 -3.08 3.12
CA THR A 129 5.37 -4.47 3.49
C THR A 129 6.57 -4.57 4.42
N LEU A 130 7.42 -3.54 4.46
CA LEU A 130 8.70 -3.55 5.17
C LEU A 130 9.57 -4.79 4.85
N ASN A 131 9.55 -5.22 3.58
CA ASN A 131 10.24 -6.42 3.07
C ASN A 131 9.82 -7.73 3.78
N ARG A 132 8.59 -7.80 4.30
CA ARG A 132 8.00 -8.98 4.92
C ARG A 132 6.68 -9.33 4.26
N GLU A 133 6.49 -10.60 3.92
CA GLU A 133 5.37 -11.07 3.11
C GLU A 133 4.18 -11.56 3.94
N VAL A 134 4.43 -12.22 5.08
CA VAL A 134 3.42 -13.01 5.81
C VAL A 134 2.17 -12.19 6.14
N ALA A 135 2.32 -11.06 6.83
CA ALA A 135 1.17 -10.26 7.26
C ALA A 135 0.37 -9.70 6.08
N THR A 136 1.04 -9.19 5.05
CA THR A 136 0.37 -8.61 3.88
C THR A 136 -0.39 -9.68 3.09
N ILE A 137 0.20 -10.86 2.89
CA ILE A 137 -0.49 -11.98 2.22
C ILE A 137 -1.71 -12.41 3.05
N SER A 138 -1.57 -12.61 4.36
CA SER A 138 -2.69 -12.98 5.23
C SER A 138 -3.84 -11.98 5.15
N ILE A 139 -3.55 -10.67 5.20
CA ILE A 139 -4.57 -9.64 5.04
C ILE A 139 -5.26 -9.73 3.68
N LEU A 140 -4.50 -9.85 2.58
CA LEU A 140 -5.06 -9.95 1.23
C LEU A 140 -5.91 -11.22 1.05
N THR A 141 -5.50 -12.35 1.61
CA THR A 141 -6.26 -13.60 1.60
C THR A 141 -7.56 -13.45 2.37
N GLU A 142 -7.54 -12.87 3.58
CA GLU A 142 -8.75 -12.64 4.39
C GLU A 142 -9.72 -11.63 3.76
N LEU A 143 -9.21 -10.70 2.95
CA LEU A 143 -10.02 -9.77 2.16
C LEU A 143 -10.56 -10.40 0.86
N GLY A 144 -10.15 -11.63 0.51
CA GLY A 144 -10.51 -12.27 -0.76
C GLY A 144 -9.87 -11.61 -1.99
N MET A 145 -8.77 -10.88 -1.79
CA MET A 145 -8.05 -10.14 -2.84
C MET A 145 -6.76 -10.84 -3.27
N TRP A 146 -6.42 -11.97 -2.67
CA TRP A 146 -5.27 -12.79 -3.04
C TRP A 146 -5.66 -13.90 -4.02
N CYS A 147 -4.84 -14.13 -5.03
CA CYS A 147 -5.03 -15.20 -6.00
C CYS A 147 -4.11 -16.39 -5.66
N ASP A 148 -4.71 -17.48 -5.17
CA ASP A 148 -3.96 -18.68 -4.77
C ASP A 148 -3.48 -19.53 -5.96
N ASP A 149 -4.16 -19.44 -7.11
CA ASP A 149 -3.74 -20.08 -8.37
C ASP A 149 -3.45 -19.06 -9.47
N PRO A 150 -2.31 -18.36 -9.40
CA PRO A 150 -1.91 -17.43 -10.45
C PRO A 150 -1.50 -18.14 -11.75
N LEU A 151 -1.35 -19.47 -11.75
CA LEU A 151 -1.00 -20.22 -12.96
C LEU A 151 -2.20 -20.32 -13.90
N SER A 152 -3.41 -20.43 -13.35
CA SER A 152 -4.67 -20.38 -14.13
C SER A 152 -4.82 -19.10 -14.96
N LEU A 153 -4.20 -17.99 -14.50
CA LEU A 153 -4.23 -16.69 -15.17
C LEU A 153 -3.14 -16.51 -16.23
N LYS A 154 -2.21 -17.46 -16.38
CA LYS A 154 -1.13 -17.33 -17.36
C LYS A 154 -1.66 -17.50 -18.77
N THR A 155 -1.50 -16.46 -19.58
CA THR A 155 -1.82 -16.47 -21.02
C THR A 155 -0.68 -17.05 -21.86
N LEU A 156 0.55 -17.05 -21.35
CA LEU A 156 1.75 -17.56 -22.02
C LEU A 156 2.44 -18.63 -21.16
N PRO A 157 3.12 -19.61 -21.78
CA PRO A 157 3.86 -20.64 -21.04
C PRO A 157 5.10 -20.10 -20.31
N TRP A 158 5.48 -18.84 -20.55
CA TRP A 158 6.50 -18.10 -19.81
C TRP A 158 5.95 -16.79 -19.24
N LYS A 159 6.71 -16.16 -18.33
CA LYS A 159 6.35 -14.85 -17.79
C LYS A 159 6.42 -13.78 -18.89
N ALA A 160 5.29 -13.12 -19.14
CA ALA A 160 5.19 -11.99 -20.06
C ALA A 160 6.14 -10.86 -19.62
N PRO A 161 6.79 -10.16 -20.57
CA PRO A 161 7.64 -9.03 -20.27
C PRO A 161 6.83 -7.82 -19.79
N ALA A 162 7.29 -7.15 -18.73
CA ALA A 162 6.70 -5.90 -18.25
C ALA A 162 7.24 -4.64 -18.98
N SER A 163 8.23 -4.82 -19.86
CA SER A 163 8.83 -3.70 -20.59
C SER A 163 7.94 -3.28 -21.74
N HIS A 164 7.66 -1.97 -21.85
CA HIS A 164 6.88 -1.41 -22.95
C HIS A 164 7.44 -1.77 -24.33
N LYS A 165 8.77 -1.84 -24.50
CA LYS A 165 9.40 -2.21 -25.78
C LYS A 165 9.11 -3.66 -26.22
N ARG A 166 8.70 -4.53 -25.29
CA ARG A 166 8.49 -5.96 -25.53
C ARG A 166 7.08 -6.42 -25.18
N CYS A 167 6.15 -5.49 -24.92
CA CYS A 167 4.80 -5.85 -24.48
C CYS A 167 4.02 -6.68 -25.52
N THR A 168 4.47 -6.66 -26.78
CA THR A 168 3.91 -7.45 -27.89
C THR A 168 4.60 -8.80 -28.11
N GLU A 169 5.61 -9.14 -27.31
CA GLU A 169 6.36 -10.38 -27.47
C GLU A 169 5.55 -11.59 -26.97
N ASP A 170 5.13 -12.44 -27.91
CA ASP A 170 4.28 -13.60 -27.70
C ASP A 170 4.94 -14.94 -28.09
N VAL A 171 6.14 -14.90 -28.69
CA VAL A 171 6.91 -16.09 -29.08
C VAL A 171 8.36 -16.04 -28.57
N ARG A 172 8.86 -17.16 -28.03
CA ARG A 172 10.25 -17.32 -27.58
C ARG A 172 10.84 -18.66 -28.02
N PRO A 173 12.14 -18.74 -28.34
CA PRO A 173 12.81 -20.02 -28.54
C PRO A 173 12.86 -20.83 -27.23
N ILE A 174 12.58 -22.13 -27.34
CA ILE A 174 12.44 -23.03 -26.17
C ILE A 174 13.74 -23.20 -25.35
N PHE A 175 14.90 -22.99 -25.96
CA PHE A 175 16.22 -23.21 -25.34
C PHE A 175 16.44 -22.42 -24.03
N TRP A 176 15.71 -21.32 -23.85
CA TRP A 176 15.80 -20.48 -22.66
C TRP A 176 14.64 -20.64 -21.67
N ALA A 177 13.79 -21.67 -21.82
CA ALA A 177 12.65 -21.89 -20.93
C ALA A 177 13.07 -21.94 -19.44
N GLN A 178 14.20 -22.59 -19.13
CA GLN A 178 14.74 -22.66 -17.76
C GLN A 178 15.65 -21.48 -17.38
N ARG A 179 16.02 -20.62 -18.34
CA ARG A 179 16.93 -19.48 -18.14
C ARG A 179 16.33 -18.17 -18.69
N PRO A 180 15.12 -17.77 -18.26
CA PRO A 180 14.43 -16.61 -18.83
C PRO A 180 15.19 -15.29 -18.59
N LYS A 181 15.91 -15.16 -17.47
CA LYS A 181 16.77 -14.00 -17.20
C LYS A 181 17.91 -13.85 -18.22
N SER A 182 18.54 -14.96 -18.61
CA SER A 182 19.62 -14.98 -19.61
C SER A 182 19.09 -14.59 -21.00
N TYR A 183 17.89 -15.05 -21.36
CA TYR A 183 17.23 -14.63 -22.59
C TYR A 183 16.97 -13.12 -22.59
N ILE A 184 16.36 -12.58 -21.53
CA ILE A 184 16.12 -11.13 -21.44
C ILE A 184 17.45 -10.36 -21.56
N HIS A 185 18.52 -10.82 -20.91
CA HIS A 185 19.84 -10.16 -20.98
C HIS A 185 20.45 -10.19 -22.38
N SER A 186 20.39 -11.33 -23.07
CA SER A 186 20.98 -11.48 -24.42
C SER A 186 20.25 -10.64 -25.47
N TRP A 187 18.96 -10.38 -25.24
CA TRP A 187 18.06 -9.64 -26.13
C TRP A 187 17.69 -8.25 -25.54
N ARG A 188 18.57 -7.66 -24.72
CA ARG A 188 18.46 -6.28 -24.22
C ARG A 188 19.04 -5.23 -25.18
N VAL A 189 19.68 -5.67 -26.25
CA VAL A 189 20.34 -4.81 -27.23
C VAL A 189 19.59 -4.91 -28.55
N GLN A 190 18.59 -4.04 -28.72
CA GLN A 190 18.08 -3.43 -29.96
C GLN A 190 17.01 -2.41 -29.57
#